data_AF-A0A7C5MLS5-F1
#
_entry.id   AF-A0A7C5MLS5-F1
#
_cell.length_a   1.000
_cell.length_b   1.000
_cell.length_c   1.000
_cell.angle_alpha   90.00
_cell.angle_beta   90.00
_cell.angle_gamma   90.00
#
_symmetry.space_group_name_H-M   'P 1'
#
loop_
_entity.id
_entity.type
_entity.pdbx_description
1 polymer ?
#
loop_
_entity_poly.entity_id
_entity_poly.type
_entity_poly.pdbx_seq_one_letter_code
_entity_poly.pdbx_strand_id
1 'polypeptide(L)'
;MKLTNLSILILSLFVLTSGCGKKEEVKPTESPKVKEEKTEVKKEYDPMEDPSFSNVMKVLREALDKEKTSQDSATKLNTAKAYILVIKFLNTDKERVKKAGMTEEDIIILKNDSKENATIRLKEIISSQTAPENIKKEAEAKLKELSSL
;
A
#
# COMPACT_ATOMS: atom_id res chain seq x y z
N MET A 1 32.35 0.37 -50.27
CA MET A 1 33.55 0.11 -49.44
C MET A 1 33.15 -0.76 -48.26
N LYS A 2 33.88 -1.89 -48.08
CA LYS A 2 34.10 -2.74 -46.88
C LYS A 2 32.85 -3.36 -46.18
N LEU A 3 32.56 -4.65 -46.39
CA LEU A 3 33.14 -5.88 -45.79
C LEU A 3 32.58 -6.25 -44.39
N THR A 4 31.84 -7.36 -44.42
CA THR A 4 31.52 -8.44 -43.46
C THR A 4 32.30 -8.60 -42.14
N ASN A 5 31.72 -9.46 -41.28
CA ASN A 5 32.30 -10.27 -40.17
C ASN A 5 32.15 -9.67 -38.75
N LEU A 6 31.92 -10.41 -37.66
CA LEU A 6 31.79 -11.84 -37.38
C LEU A 6 31.47 -11.99 -35.87
N SER A 7 30.71 -13.04 -35.56
CA SER A 7 30.62 -13.84 -34.32
C SER A 7 31.68 -13.62 -33.23
N ILE A 8 31.31 -13.77 -31.94
CA ILE A 8 31.79 -14.87 -31.07
C ILE A 8 31.24 -14.74 -29.63
N LEU A 9 30.65 -15.86 -29.22
CA LEU A 9 30.24 -16.30 -27.89
C LEU A 9 31.47 -16.53 -27.00
N ILE A 10 31.47 -16.11 -25.72
CA ILE A 10 32.45 -16.61 -24.74
C ILE A 10 31.70 -17.19 -23.54
N LEU A 11 31.58 -18.51 -23.56
CA LEU A 11 31.49 -19.38 -22.40
C LEU A 11 32.86 -19.43 -21.72
N SER A 12 32.90 -19.32 -20.40
CA SER A 12 34.01 -19.89 -19.63
C SER A 12 33.52 -20.35 -18.26
N LEU A 13 33.11 -21.62 -18.23
CA LEU A 13 33.15 -22.46 -17.03
C LEU A 13 34.57 -22.47 -16.47
N PHE A 14 34.72 -22.31 -15.16
CA PHE A 14 35.86 -22.82 -14.43
C PHE A 14 35.43 -24.08 -13.66
N VAL A 15 35.98 -25.21 -14.11
CA VAL A 15 35.98 -26.50 -13.42
C VAL A 15 37.31 -26.63 -12.68
N LEU A 16 37.33 -27.50 -11.67
CA LEU A 16 38.45 -28.32 -11.15
C LEU A 16 38.66 -28.09 -9.64
N THR A 17 38.08 -28.92 -8.78
CA THR A 17 38.53 -30.26 -8.32
C THR A 17 39.81 -30.26 -7.48
N SER A 18 39.67 -30.70 -6.25
CA SER A 18 40.66 -31.42 -5.42
C SER A 18 39.81 -32.13 -4.35
N GLY A 19 39.73 -33.45 -4.18
CA GLY A 19 40.64 -34.54 -4.50
C GLY A 19 41.16 -35.15 -3.20
N CYS A 20 40.80 -36.42 -2.94
CA CYS A 20 41.40 -37.34 -1.93
C CYS A 20 41.02 -37.10 -0.45
N GLY A 21 40.66 -38.05 0.41
CA GLY A 21 40.61 -39.52 0.37
C GLY A 21 40.95 -40.09 1.78
N LYS A 22 40.17 -41.09 2.24
CA LYS A 22 40.40 -42.09 3.33
C LYS A 22 40.09 -41.76 4.82
N LYS A 23 39.01 -42.43 5.29
CA LYS A 23 38.82 -43.40 6.42
C LYS A 23 39.45 -43.22 7.83
N GLU A 24 38.63 -43.68 8.80
CA GLU A 24 38.86 -43.98 10.25
C GLU A 24 38.81 -42.75 11.20
N GLU A 25 38.20 -42.74 12.40
CA GLU A 25 37.60 -43.74 13.29
C GLU A 25 36.68 -43.01 14.32
N VAL A 26 36.06 -43.78 15.22
CA VAL A 26 34.87 -43.51 16.05
C VAL A 26 35.15 -42.74 17.36
N LYS A 27 34.26 -41.81 17.81
CA LYS A 27 33.52 -41.80 19.13
C LYS A 27 32.89 -40.44 19.52
N PRO A 28 31.89 -40.42 20.43
CA PRO A 28 30.72 -39.53 20.34
C PRO A 28 30.61 -38.49 21.46
N THR A 29 30.16 -37.27 21.14
CA THR A 29 29.56 -36.23 22.01
C THR A 29 29.32 -35.05 21.07
N GLU A 30 28.20 -34.35 20.98
CA GLU A 30 27.27 -33.83 21.97
C GLU A 30 26.01 -33.39 21.20
N SER A 31 24.83 -33.50 21.79
CA SER A 31 23.55 -33.14 21.17
C SER A 31 23.52 -31.67 20.71
N PRO A 32 23.11 -31.33 19.47
CA PRO A 32 22.92 -29.93 19.12
C PRO A 32 21.69 -29.41 19.88
N LYS A 33 21.90 -28.41 20.74
CA LYS A 33 20.82 -27.56 21.27
C LYS A 33 20.07 -26.96 20.08
N VAL A 34 18.89 -27.51 19.78
CA VAL A 34 17.91 -26.88 18.93
C VAL A 34 17.51 -25.58 19.62
N LYS A 35 18.05 -24.46 19.16
CA LYS A 35 17.38 -23.18 19.33
C LYS A 35 16.09 -23.32 18.53
N GLU A 36 14.97 -23.49 19.22
CA GLU A 36 13.68 -23.17 18.65
C GLU A 36 13.70 -21.67 18.35
N GLU A 37 14.14 -21.34 17.14
CA GLU A 37 13.81 -20.08 16.51
C GLU A 37 12.30 -20.08 16.40
N LYS A 38 11.66 -19.35 17.31
CA LYS A 38 10.24 -19.04 17.26
C LYS A 38 10.06 -18.28 15.96
N THR A 39 9.73 -19.00 14.88
CA THR A 39 9.28 -18.42 13.63
C THR A 39 8.06 -17.61 13.99
N GLU A 40 8.26 -16.30 14.19
CA GLU A 40 7.17 -15.34 14.22
C GLU A 40 6.50 -15.48 12.86
N VAL A 41 5.39 -16.22 12.85
CA VAL A 41 4.43 -16.20 11.77
C VAL A 41 4.12 -14.72 11.56
N LYS A 42 4.70 -14.14 10.51
CA LYS A 42 4.31 -12.82 10.02
C LYS A 42 2.82 -12.96 9.74
N LYS A 43 2.00 -12.48 10.68
CA LYS A 43 0.58 -12.26 10.43
C LYS A 43 0.55 -11.38 9.21
N GLU A 44 0.04 -11.93 8.13
CA GLU A 44 -0.31 -11.17 6.94
C GLU A 44 -1.32 -10.13 7.42
N TYR A 45 -0.88 -8.87 7.47
CA TYR A 45 -1.68 -7.78 8.01
C TYR A 45 -2.82 -7.54 7.03
N ASP A 46 -4.04 -7.92 7.42
CA ASP A 46 -5.27 -7.52 6.73
C ASP A 46 -5.59 -6.07 7.14
N PRO A 47 -5.48 -5.09 6.23
CA PRO A 47 -5.75 -3.68 6.52
C PRO A 47 -7.21 -3.39 6.88
N MET A 48 -8.13 -4.35 6.69
CA MET A 48 -9.54 -4.19 7.03
C MET A 48 -9.88 -4.54 8.49
N GLU A 49 -9.03 -5.26 9.22
CA GLU A 49 -9.37 -5.73 10.58
C GLU A 49 -9.03 -4.74 11.70
N ASP A 50 -8.16 -3.75 11.45
CA ASP A 50 -7.87 -2.68 12.42
C ASP A 50 -7.37 -1.41 11.73
N PRO A 51 -8.25 -0.43 11.41
CA PRO A 51 -7.80 0.82 10.85
C PRO A 51 -7.11 1.62 11.96
N SER A 52 -5.79 1.51 12.05
CA SER A 52 -5.01 2.51 12.77
C SER A 52 -5.07 3.83 11.99
N PHE A 53 -4.97 4.97 12.68
CA PHE A 53 -4.89 6.29 12.02
C PHE A 53 -3.78 6.30 10.95
N SER A 54 -2.64 5.64 11.23
CA SER A 54 -1.53 5.50 10.30
C SER A 54 -1.93 4.81 8.99
N ASN A 55 -2.73 3.75 9.05
CA ASN A 55 -3.17 3.02 7.87
C ASN A 55 -4.18 3.82 7.04
N VAL A 56 -5.12 4.51 7.70
CA VAL A 56 -6.06 5.41 7.02
C VAL A 56 -5.30 6.52 6.28
N MET A 57 -4.31 7.14 6.93
CA MET A 57 -3.49 8.18 6.30
C MET A 57 -2.57 7.63 5.21
N LYS A 58 -2.10 6.38 5.32
CA LYS A 58 -1.33 5.70 4.27
C LYS A 58 -2.18 5.50 3.02
N VAL A 59 -3.42 5.00 3.17
CA VAL A 59 -4.37 4.83 2.05
C VAL A 59 -4.64 6.17 1.35
N LEU A 60 -4.83 7.25 2.12
CA LEU A 60 -4.98 8.58 1.54
C LEU A 60 -3.74 9.01 0.75
N ARG A 61 -2.54 8.82 1.32
CA ARG A 61 -1.29 9.19 0.66
C ARG A 61 -1.09 8.43 -0.66
N GLU A 62 -1.31 7.12 -0.66
CA GLU A 62 -1.17 6.28 -1.85
C GLU A 62 -2.18 6.69 -2.94
N ALA A 63 -3.41 7.02 -2.56
CA ALA A 63 -4.41 7.52 -3.50
C ALA A 63 -4.00 8.87 -4.11
N LEU A 64 -3.51 9.81 -3.28
CA LEU A 64 -3.00 11.11 -3.73
C LEU A 64 -1.78 10.96 -4.65
N ASP A 65 -0.84 10.08 -4.32
CA ASP A 65 0.33 9.83 -5.16
C ASP A 65 -0.05 9.22 -6.51
N LYS A 66 -1.04 8.32 -6.52
CA LYS A 66 -1.60 7.81 -7.77
C LYS A 66 -2.26 8.91 -8.58
N GLU A 67 -3.04 9.79 -7.95
CA GLU A 67 -3.73 10.89 -8.62
C GLU A 67 -2.76 11.90 -9.25
N LYS A 68 -1.57 12.12 -8.67
CA LYS A 68 -0.52 12.94 -9.31
C LYS A 68 -0.10 12.41 -10.68
N THR A 69 -0.20 11.09 -10.89
CA THR A 69 0.20 10.42 -12.13
C THR A 69 -0.96 10.08 -13.05
N SER A 70 -2.19 9.98 -12.53
CA SER A 70 -3.40 9.71 -13.31
C SER A 70 -4.58 10.56 -12.82
N GLN A 71 -5.10 11.40 -13.71
CA GLN A 71 -6.21 12.32 -13.44
C GLN A 71 -7.55 11.78 -13.97
N ASP A 72 -7.64 10.48 -14.23
CA ASP A 72 -8.87 9.85 -14.72
C ASP A 72 -9.96 9.77 -13.63
N SER A 73 -11.21 9.63 -14.07
CA SER A 73 -12.38 9.63 -13.18
C SER A 73 -12.37 8.52 -12.12
N ALA A 74 -11.81 7.34 -12.42
CA ALA A 74 -11.73 6.24 -11.45
C ALA A 74 -10.64 6.51 -10.41
N THR A 75 -9.51 7.07 -10.81
CA THR A 75 -8.46 7.50 -9.87
C THR A 75 -8.97 8.60 -8.94
N LYS A 76 -9.64 9.63 -9.48
CA LYS A 76 -10.27 10.70 -8.67
C LYS A 76 -11.31 10.14 -7.69
N LEU A 77 -12.11 9.16 -8.12
CA LEU A 77 -13.10 8.52 -7.27
C LEU A 77 -12.45 7.77 -6.10
N ASN A 78 -11.35 7.07 -6.36
CA ASN A 78 -10.61 6.37 -5.32
C ASN A 78 -9.99 7.33 -4.30
N THR A 79 -9.44 8.47 -4.75
CA THR A 79 -8.97 9.50 -3.81
C THR A 79 -10.12 10.09 -2.99
N ALA A 80 -11.26 10.38 -3.61
CA ALA A 80 -12.43 10.85 -2.87
C ALA A 80 -12.90 9.83 -1.80
N LYS A 81 -12.89 8.54 -2.12
CA LYS A 81 -13.19 7.47 -1.14
C LYS A 81 -12.17 7.43 0.00
N ALA A 82 -10.90 7.66 -0.27
CA ALA A 82 -9.87 7.71 0.77
C ALA A 82 -10.07 8.88 1.73
N TYR A 83 -10.43 10.07 1.23
CA TYR A 83 -10.83 11.19 2.07
C TYR A 83 -12.09 10.89 2.90
N ILE A 84 -13.10 10.24 2.31
CA ILE A 84 -14.30 9.80 3.05
C ILE A 84 -13.93 8.83 4.18
N LEU A 85 -12.97 7.92 3.93
CA LEU A 85 -12.48 7.00 4.94
C LEU A 85 -11.83 7.74 6.12
N VAL A 86 -11.05 8.80 5.86
CA VAL A 86 -10.49 9.67 6.91
C VAL A 86 -11.61 10.27 7.76
N ILE A 87 -12.63 10.86 7.14
CA ILE A 87 -13.76 11.47 7.86
C ILE A 87 -14.47 10.45 8.74
N LYS A 88 -14.75 9.25 8.19
CA LYS A 88 -15.38 8.16 8.95
C LYS A 88 -14.52 7.75 10.14
N PHE A 89 -13.23 7.58 9.94
CA PHE A 89 -12.31 7.22 11.01
C PHE A 89 -12.32 8.26 12.15
N LEU A 90 -12.23 9.54 11.79
CA LEU A 90 -12.27 10.66 12.74
C LEU A 90 -13.62 10.77 13.48
N ASN A 91 -14.72 10.33 12.87
CA ASN A 91 -16.04 10.29 13.51
C ASN A 91 -16.22 9.09 14.46
N THR A 92 -15.57 7.95 14.18
CA THR A 92 -15.88 6.67 14.82
C THR A 92 -15.09 6.44 16.12
N ASP A 93 -13.82 6.85 16.19
CA ASP A 93 -12.99 6.56 17.37
C ASP A 93 -12.12 7.76 17.80
N LYS A 94 -12.75 8.70 18.53
CA LYS A 94 -12.08 9.88 19.07
C LYS A 94 -10.91 9.53 20.00
N GLU A 95 -10.98 8.43 20.72
CA GLU A 95 -9.93 8.03 21.67
C GLU A 95 -8.68 7.51 20.94
N ARG A 96 -8.84 6.76 19.86
CA ARG A 96 -7.70 6.37 19.00
C ARG A 96 -7.05 7.57 18.33
N VAL A 97 -7.84 8.54 17.90
CA VAL A 97 -7.33 9.76 17.28
C VAL A 97 -6.56 10.61 18.29
N LYS A 98 -7.05 10.72 19.53
CA LYS A 98 -6.32 11.35 20.64
C LYS A 98 -5.02 10.61 20.97
N LYS A 99 -5.03 9.27 20.98
CA LYS A 99 -3.81 8.45 21.17
C LYS A 99 -2.79 8.62 20.05
N ALA A 100 -3.22 9.02 18.85
CA ALA A 100 -2.33 9.38 17.75
C ALA A 100 -1.73 10.80 17.90
N GLY A 101 -2.08 11.53 18.96
CA GLY A 101 -1.54 12.86 19.27
C GLY A 101 -2.31 14.02 18.66
N MET A 102 -3.51 13.80 18.11
CA MET A 102 -4.33 14.87 17.54
C MET A 102 -5.17 15.57 18.62
N THR A 103 -5.19 16.90 18.56
CA THR A 103 -6.11 17.73 19.34
C THR A 103 -7.51 17.75 18.71
N GLU A 104 -8.51 18.24 19.44
CA GLU A 104 -9.86 18.39 18.88
C GLU A 104 -9.89 19.38 17.70
N GLU A 105 -9.05 20.41 17.73
CA GLU A 105 -8.87 21.36 16.63
C GLU A 105 -8.30 20.67 15.39
N ASP A 106 -7.25 19.84 15.56
CA ASP A 106 -6.65 19.08 14.45
C ASP A 106 -7.68 18.15 13.78
N ILE A 107 -8.57 17.54 14.58
CA ILE A 107 -9.64 16.69 14.09
C ILE A 107 -10.62 17.50 13.25
N ILE A 108 -11.03 18.68 13.73
CA ILE A 108 -11.97 19.55 13.02
C ILE A 108 -11.36 20.01 11.70
N ILE A 109 -10.10 20.49 11.72
CA ILE A 109 -9.38 20.93 10.52
C ILE A 109 -9.27 19.79 9.52
N LEU A 110 -8.80 18.62 9.94
CA LEU A 110 -8.61 17.48 9.03
C LEU A 110 -9.94 16.96 8.46
N LYS A 111 -11.02 16.97 9.27
CA LYS A 111 -12.36 16.63 8.78
C LYS A 111 -12.82 17.61 7.70
N ASN A 112 -12.66 18.90 7.92
CA ASN A 112 -13.10 19.93 6.98
C ASN A 112 -12.29 19.87 5.68
N ASP A 113 -10.97 19.79 5.77
CA ASP A 113 -10.08 19.63 4.61
C ASP A 113 -10.44 18.36 3.81
N SER A 114 -10.65 17.23 4.51
CA SER A 114 -11.04 15.97 3.85
C SER A 114 -12.41 16.08 3.17
N LYS A 115 -13.37 16.77 3.80
CA LYS A 115 -14.72 16.95 3.27
C LYS A 115 -14.71 17.83 2.02
N GLU A 116 -13.94 18.91 2.04
CA GLU A 116 -13.76 19.79 0.89
C GLU A 116 -13.09 19.04 -0.28
N ASN A 117 -11.97 18.38 -0.01
CA ASN A 117 -11.20 17.65 -1.03
C ASN A 117 -11.98 16.49 -1.66
N ALA A 118 -12.77 15.75 -0.87
CA ALA A 118 -13.67 14.73 -1.39
C ALA A 118 -14.76 15.37 -2.26
N THR A 119 -15.38 16.45 -1.78
CA THR A 119 -16.47 17.15 -2.50
C THR A 119 -16.02 17.65 -3.87
N ILE A 120 -14.84 18.28 -3.94
CA ILE A 120 -14.28 18.80 -5.20
C ILE A 120 -14.17 17.67 -6.22
N ARG A 121 -13.49 16.57 -5.86
CA ARG A 121 -13.27 15.43 -6.76
C ARG A 121 -14.57 14.78 -7.21
N LEU A 122 -15.52 14.57 -6.30
CA LEU A 122 -16.82 13.98 -6.63
C LEU A 122 -17.60 14.86 -7.60
N LYS A 123 -17.62 16.18 -7.39
CA LYS A 123 -18.27 17.13 -8.31
C LYS A 123 -17.61 17.15 -9.67
N GLU A 124 -16.28 17.11 -9.74
CA GLU A 124 -15.53 17.01 -11.01
C GLU A 124 -15.86 15.74 -11.79
N ILE A 125 -16.03 14.61 -11.11
CA ILE A 125 -16.43 13.35 -11.75
C ILE A 125 -17.84 13.46 -12.33
N ILE A 126 -18.79 14.00 -11.55
CA ILE A 126 -20.19 14.14 -11.95
C ILE A 126 -20.32 15.08 -13.16
N SER A 127 -19.58 16.19 -13.16
CA SER A 127 -19.59 17.17 -14.25
C SER A 127 -18.76 16.76 -15.47
N SER A 128 -17.91 15.74 -15.36
CA SER A 128 -17.07 15.27 -16.47
C SER A 128 -17.90 14.70 -17.61
N GLN A 129 -17.64 15.16 -18.84
CA GLN A 129 -18.29 14.62 -20.04
C GLN A 129 -17.78 13.22 -20.43
N THR A 130 -16.57 12.86 -19.98
CA THR A 130 -15.87 11.64 -20.37
C THR A 130 -15.88 10.55 -19.28
N ALA A 131 -16.36 10.87 -18.08
CA ALA A 131 -16.47 9.88 -17.01
C ALA A 131 -17.55 8.82 -17.34
N PRO A 132 -17.24 7.52 -17.16
CA PRO A 132 -18.24 6.47 -17.31
C PRO A 132 -19.44 6.65 -16.39
N GLU A 133 -20.64 6.29 -16.87
CA GLU A 133 -21.90 6.48 -16.14
C GLU A 133 -21.92 5.79 -14.77
N ASN A 134 -21.35 4.59 -14.66
CA ASN A 134 -21.24 3.88 -13.38
C ASN A 134 -20.37 4.64 -12.36
N ILE A 135 -19.29 5.28 -12.82
CA ILE A 135 -18.40 6.10 -11.98
C ILE A 135 -19.11 7.37 -11.53
N LYS A 136 -19.91 8.00 -12.40
CA LYS A 136 -20.76 9.15 -12.03
C LYS A 136 -21.78 8.80 -10.96
N LYS A 137 -22.54 7.73 -11.15
CA LYS A 137 -23.53 7.26 -10.16
C LYS A 137 -22.89 6.94 -8.82
N GLU A 138 -21.73 6.32 -8.82
CA GLU A 138 -21.00 6.07 -7.59
C GLU A 138 -20.53 7.38 -6.94
N ALA A 139 -20.03 8.34 -7.72
CA ALA A 139 -19.66 9.65 -7.20
C ALA A 139 -20.84 10.41 -6.59
N GLU A 140 -22.02 10.36 -7.21
CA GLU A 140 -23.26 10.93 -6.64
C GLU A 140 -23.66 10.25 -5.33
N ALA A 141 -23.58 8.92 -5.26
CA ALA A 141 -23.87 8.18 -4.05
C ALA A 141 -22.89 8.55 -2.92
N LYS A 142 -21.60 8.69 -3.22
CA LYS A 142 -20.58 9.14 -2.27
C LYS A 142 -20.76 10.59 -1.84
N LEU A 143 -21.21 11.46 -2.73
CA LEU A 143 -21.50 12.85 -2.38
C LEU A 143 -22.68 12.96 -1.41
N LYS A 144 -23.72 12.15 -1.62
CA LYS A 144 -24.86 12.05 -0.68
C LYS A 144 -24.40 11.49 0.67
N GLU A 145 -23.61 10.42 0.68
CA GLU A 145 -23.01 9.85 1.88
C GLU A 145 -22.22 10.91 2.68
N LEU A 146 -21.37 11.68 1.98
CA LEU A 146 -20.54 12.73 2.59
C LEU A 146 -21.35 13.85 3.27
N SER A 147 -22.56 14.14 2.77
CA SER A 147 -23.44 15.13 3.41
C SER A 147 -23.96 14.68 4.77
N SER A 148 -24.00 13.36 5.02
CA SER A 148 -24.46 12.75 6.27
C SER A 148 -23.37 12.44 7.29
N LEU A 149 -22.09 12.67 6.92
CA LEU A 149 -20.90 12.47 7.77
C LEU A 149 -20.41 13.78 8.42
#